data_AF-M5ENV0-F1
#
_entry.id   AF-M5ENV0-F1
#
_cell.length_a   1.000
_cell.length_b   1.000
_cell.length_c   1.000
_cell.angle_alpha   90.00
_cell.angle_beta   90.00
_cell.angle_gamma   90.00
#
_symmetry.space_group_name_H-M   'P 1'
#
loop_
_entity.id
_entity.type
_entity.pdbx_description
1 polymer ?
#
loop_
_entity_poly.entity_id
_entity_poly.type
_entity_poly.pdbx_seq_one_letter_code
_entity_poly.pdbx_strand_id
1 'polypeptide(L)'
;MKLNIKAATATKSSVAATILALTLVTAGVAHSEDVGTITAGKLLVGSDQVYPPYDYLENGVTRGLDADVMAVIAPKLGLEVQFVDTRFANLIGGLQANKYDVIASALYVTAARAKVVDYIPYAKTGGSLMVRSDDDFAPKKPEDLCGKRVANLKGAAWVPELQKTSDKSCASNPIDVKEFATSAEAAQALLSRGADVVFDDAGVSKAAVVATGDRLKITSTE
;
A
#
# COMPACT_ATOMS: atom_id res chain seq x y z
N MET A 1 -55.37 -48.03 -56.06
CA MET A 1 -55.04 -46.63 -56.35
C MET A 1 -53.62 -46.57 -56.90
N LYS A 2 -53.48 -46.58 -58.23
CA LYS A 2 -52.21 -46.52 -58.98
C LYS A 2 -52.45 -45.65 -60.23
N LEU A 3 -51.46 -44.83 -60.57
CA LEU A 3 -50.97 -44.38 -61.90
C LEU A 3 -50.47 -42.91 -61.77
N ASN A 4 -49.18 -42.56 -61.85
CA ASN A 4 -48.15 -42.57 -62.92
C ASN A 4 -48.21 -41.38 -63.93
N ILE A 5 -47.03 -40.74 -64.14
CA ILE A 5 -46.52 -40.05 -65.36
C ILE A 5 -46.90 -38.54 -65.45
N LYS A 6 -46.08 -37.53 -65.84
CA LYS A 6 -44.90 -37.41 -66.73
C LYS A 6 -44.08 -36.13 -66.40
N ALA A 7 -42.82 -36.11 -66.85
CA ALA A 7 -41.92 -34.95 -66.87
C ALA A 7 -42.34 -33.86 -67.88
N ALA A 8 -41.90 -32.62 -67.64
CA ALA A 8 -41.80 -31.56 -68.65
C ALA A 8 -40.53 -30.72 -68.41
N THR A 9 -39.75 -30.53 -69.47
CA THR A 9 -38.52 -29.75 -69.55
C THR A 9 -38.83 -28.40 -70.21
N ALA A 10 -38.40 -27.27 -69.63
CA ALA A 10 -38.18 -25.97 -70.34
C ALA A 10 -37.45 -24.99 -69.38
N THR A 11 -36.17 -24.65 -69.61
CA THR A 11 -35.65 -23.54 -70.44
C THR A 11 -35.65 -22.17 -69.73
N LYS A 12 -34.43 -21.71 -69.39
CA LYS A 12 -33.89 -20.34 -69.27
C LYS A 12 -34.66 -19.29 -68.45
N SER A 13 -34.01 -18.77 -67.41
CA SER A 13 -33.54 -17.37 -67.43
C SER A 13 -32.64 -17.06 -66.25
N SER A 14 -31.49 -16.46 -66.56
CA SER A 14 -30.50 -15.95 -65.64
C SER A 14 -31.07 -14.82 -64.79
N VAL A 15 -31.00 -14.95 -63.47
CA VAL A 15 -30.92 -13.81 -62.56
C VAL A 15 -29.81 -14.12 -61.57
N ALA A 16 -28.67 -13.46 -61.75
CA ALA A 16 -27.60 -13.45 -60.78
C ALA A 16 -28.10 -12.73 -59.52
N ALA A 17 -28.53 -13.51 -58.53
CA ALA A 17 -28.79 -13.02 -57.19
C ALA A 17 -27.46 -13.00 -56.43
N THR A 18 -26.82 -11.82 -56.39
CA THR A 18 -25.68 -11.56 -55.52
C THR A 18 -26.12 -11.69 -54.06
N ILE A 19 -25.87 -12.86 -53.46
CA ILE A 19 -26.02 -13.06 -52.02
C ILE A 19 -24.89 -12.26 -51.35
N LEU A 20 -25.23 -11.08 -50.84
CA LEU A 20 -24.38 -10.33 -49.94
C LEU A 20 -24.33 -11.12 -48.62
N ALA A 21 -23.32 -11.97 -48.47
CA ALA A 21 -23.06 -12.67 -47.22
C ALA A 21 -22.74 -11.63 -46.15
N LEU A 22 -23.73 -11.36 -45.28
CA LEU A 22 -23.54 -10.58 -44.07
C LEU A 22 -22.74 -11.43 -43.09
N THR A 23 -21.42 -11.37 -43.21
CA THR A 23 -20.51 -11.90 -42.19
C THR A 23 -20.76 -11.12 -40.90
N LEU A 24 -21.50 -11.72 -39.97
CA LEU A 24 -21.51 -11.29 -38.57
C LEU A 24 -20.06 -11.34 -38.10
N VAL A 25 -19.43 -10.18 -38.04
CA VAL A 25 -18.24 -9.97 -37.22
C VAL A 25 -18.74 -10.15 -35.79
N THR A 26 -18.57 -11.35 -35.24
CA THR A 26 -18.64 -11.54 -33.79
C THR A 26 -17.51 -10.70 -33.23
N ALA A 27 -17.84 -9.49 -32.79
CA ALA A 27 -16.98 -8.70 -31.94
C ALA A 27 -16.60 -9.62 -30.78
N GLY A 28 -15.34 -10.06 -30.79
CA GLY A 28 -14.79 -10.84 -29.69
C GLY A 28 -15.08 -10.05 -28.43
N VAL A 29 -15.92 -10.60 -27.58
CA VAL A 29 -16.01 -10.15 -26.20
C VAL A 29 -14.62 -10.44 -25.68
N ALA A 30 -13.80 -9.39 -25.59
CA ALA A 30 -12.54 -9.48 -24.88
C ALA A 30 -12.92 -9.89 -23.46
N HIS A 31 -12.81 -11.19 -23.17
CA HIS A 31 -12.81 -11.66 -21.80
C HIS A 31 -11.69 -10.88 -21.13
N SER A 32 -12.06 -9.95 -20.25
CA SER A 32 -11.13 -9.46 -19.23
C SER A 32 -10.47 -10.70 -18.68
N GLU A 33 -9.17 -10.85 -18.87
CA GLU A 33 -8.42 -11.89 -18.17
C GLU A 33 -8.77 -11.69 -16.68
N ASP A 34 -9.30 -12.74 -16.07
CA ASP A 34 -9.69 -12.70 -14.67
C ASP A 34 -8.41 -12.39 -13.89
N VAL A 35 -8.37 -11.22 -13.25
CA VAL A 35 -7.20 -10.78 -12.50
C VAL A 35 -7.13 -11.72 -11.30
N GLY A 36 -6.29 -12.75 -11.41
CA GLY A 36 -6.16 -13.82 -10.43
C GLY A 36 -5.89 -13.25 -9.04
N THR A 37 -6.91 -13.28 -8.20
CA THR A 37 -6.93 -12.74 -6.84
C THR A 37 -7.30 -13.86 -5.88
N ILE A 38 -6.93 -13.72 -4.61
CA ILE A 38 -7.24 -14.67 -3.55
C ILE A 38 -8.75 -14.88 -3.42
N THR A 39 -9.52 -13.80 -3.56
CA THR A 39 -10.98 -13.84 -3.61
C THR A 39 -11.47 -13.26 -4.92
N ALA A 40 -12.09 -14.10 -5.76
CA ALA A 40 -12.58 -13.69 -7.07
C ALA A 40 -13.41 -12.40 -7.02
N GLY A 41 -13.09 -11.46 -7.91
CA GLY A 41 -13.75 -10.16 -8.00
C GLY A 41 -13.33 -9.13 -6.94
N LYS A 42 -12.38 -9.47 -6.04
CA LYS A 42 -11.92 -8.58 -4.98
C LYS A 42 -10.40 -8.41 -5.00
N LEU A 43 -9.95 -7.19 -4.74
CA LEU A 43 -8.57 -6.90 -4.41
C LEU A 43 -8.46 -6.78 -2.89
N LEU A 44 -7.91 -7.81 -2.24
CA LEU A 44 -7.63 -7.79 -0.81
C LEU A 44 -6.36 -6.96 -0.57
N VAL A 45 -6.46 -5.91 0.24
CA VAL A 45 -5.35 -5.00 0.51
C VAL A 45 -4.94 -5.05 1.98
N GLY A 46 -3.73 -5.51 2.25
CA GLY A 46 -3.14 -5.43 3.59
C GLY A 46 -2.78 -3.99 3.93
N SER A 47 -3.30 -3.50 5.05
CA SER A 47 -3.22 -2.09 5.45
C SER A 47 -3.11 -1.98 6.98
N ASP A 48 -2.27 -1.06 7.46
CA ASP A 48 -2.23 -0.66 8.87
C ASP A 48 -3.20 0.49 9.10
N GLN A 49 -4.44 0.19 9.49
CA GLN A 49 -5.51 1.20 9.56
C GLN A 49 -5.44 2.14 10.78
N VAL A 50 -4.26 2.29 11.38
CA VAL A 50 -3.95 3.32 12.39
C VAL A 50 -2.63 4.03 12.08
N TYR A 51 -2.33 4.16 10.78
CA TYR A 51 -1.10 4.76 10.24
C TYR A 51 -1.41 6.00 9.37
N PRO A 52 -2.00 7.07 9.96
CA PRO A 52 -2.27 8.29 9.21
C PRO A 52 -0.97 8.97 8.78
N PRO A 53 -0.94 9.62 7.60
CA PRO A 53 -2.09 9.93 6.74
C PRO A 53 -2.37 8.87 5.66
N TYR A 54 -1.70 7.72 5.70
CA TYR A 54 -1.75 6.71 4.65
C TYR A 54 -2.97 5.82 4.75
N ASP A 55 -3.21 5.29 5.94
CA ASP A 55 -4.33 4.41 6.24
C ASP A 55 -4.85 4.67 7.65
N TYR A 56 -6.13 4.99 7.75
CA TYR A 56 -6.80 5.14 9.04
C TYR A 56 -8.28 4.85 8.90
N LEU A 57 -8.90 4.38 9.98
CA LEU A 57 -10.36 4.28 10.03
C LEU A 57 -10.99 5.64 10.34
N GLU A 58 -11.90 6.06 9.47
CA GLU A 58 -12.82 7.17 9.70
C GLU A 58 -14.26 6.67 9.53
N ASN A 59 -15.05 6.72 10.61
CA ASN A 59 -16.43 6.23 10.64
C ASN A 59 -16.56 4.76 10.16
N GLY A 60 -15.58 3.91 10.48
CA GLY A 60 -15.55 2.50 10.08
C GLY A 60 -15.12 2.25 8.63
N VAL A 61 -14.71 3.28 7.90
CA VAL A 61 -14.21 3.19 6.52
C VAL A 61 -12.72 3.51 6.50
N THR A 62 -11.93 2.70 5.80
CA THR A 62 -10.50 2.97 5.58
C THR A 62 -10.34 4.18 4.68
N ARG A 63 -9.57 5.17 5.16
CA ARG A 63 -9.26 6.43 4.50
C ARG A 63 -7.77 6.69 4.51
N GLY A 64 -7.34 7.65 3.71
CA GLY A 64 -5.95 8.07 3.59
C GLY A 64 -5.43 7.89 2.18
N LEU A 65 -4.17 8.28 1.97
CA LEU A 65 -3.55 8.26 0.65
C LEU A 65 -3.61 6.88 0.00
N ASP A 66 -3.27 5.84 0.75
CA ASP A 66 -3.16 4.49 0.20
C ASP A 66 -4.54 3.90 -0.08
N ALA A 67 -5.51 4.23 0.78
CA ALA A 67 -6.91 3.89 0.56
C ALA A 67 -7.44 4.51 -0.75
N ASP A 68 -7.16 5.78 -0.98
CA ASP A 68 -7.57 6.51 -2.18
C ASP A 68 -6.90 5.97 -3.45
N VAL A 69 -5.60 5.63 -3.38
CA VAL A 69 -4.87 5.02 -4.50
C VAL A 69 -5.48 3.67 -4.87
N MET A 70 -5.77 2.80 -3.89
CA MET A 70 -6.39 1.50 -4.16
C MET A 70 -7.81 1.63 -4.71
N ALA A 71 -8.59 2.59 -4.21
CA ALA A 71 -9.94 2.88 -4.72
C ALA A 71 -9.94 3.32 -6.19
N VAL A 72 -8.85 3.91 -6.69
CA VAL A 72 -8.70 4.26 -8.12
C VAL A 72 -8.20 3.07 -8.94
N ILE A 73 -7.34 2.21 -8.37
CA ILE A 73 -6.72 1.08 -9.09
C ILE A 73 -7.70 -0.07 -9.29
N ALA A 74 -8.37 -0.54 -8.25
CA ALA A 74 -9.16 -1.77 -8.34
C ALA A 74 -10.29 -1.73 -9.39
N PRO A 75 -11.06 -0.62 -9.56
CA PRO A 75 -12.07 -0.55 -10.60
C PRO A 75 -11.51 -0.67 -12.02
N LYS A 76 -10.26 -0.22 -12.25
CA LYS A 76 -9.58 -0.36 -13.55
C LYS A 76 -9.19 -1.81 -13.85
N LEU A 77 -9.09 -2.63 -12.80
CA LEU A 77 -8.85 -4.07 -12.87
C LEU A 77 -10.16 -4.88 -12.85
N GLY A 78 -11.33 -4.22 -12.78
CA GLY A 78 -12.61 -4.90 -12.62
C GLY A 78 -12.82 -5.54 -11.24
N LEU A 79 -12.11 -5.05 -10.21
CA LEU A 79 -12.14 -5.59 -8.85
C LEU A 79 -12.76 -4.60 -7.85
N GLU A 80 -13.36 -5.14 -6.79
CA GLU A 80 -13.77 -4.38 -5.60
C GLU A 80 -12.64 -4.35 -4.56
N VAL A 81 -12.30 -3.19 -4.00
CA VAL A 81 -11.30 -3.10 -2.92
C VAL A 81 -11.88 -3.63 -1.62
N GLN A 82 -11.13 -4.50 -0.93
CA GLN A 82 -11.40 -4.86 0.45
C GLN A 82 -10.13 -4.77 1.29
N PHE A 83 -10.11 -3.83 2.24
CA PHE A 83 -8.98 -3.72 3.17
C PHE A 83 -9.02 -4.80 4.24
N VAL A 84 -7.84 -5.35 4.52
CA VAL A 84 -7.59 -6.30 5.60
C VAL A 84 -6.70 -5.61 6.62
N ASP A 85 -7.28 -5.22 7.76
CA ASP A 85 -6.53 -4.57 8.83
C ASP A 85 -5.48 -5.53 9.41
N THR A 86 -4.26 -5.01 9.55
CA THR A 86 -3.12 -5.69 10.18
C THR A 86 -2.21 -4.63 10.78
N ARG A 87 -1.13 -5.04 11.46
CA ARG A 87 -0.08 -4.11 11.93
C ARG A 87 1.06 -4.06 10.93
N PHE A 88 1.72 -2.91 10.81
CA PHE A 88 2.80 -2.66 9.84
C PHE A 88 3.87 -3.76 9.81
N ALA A 89 4.32 -4.20 10.99
CA ALA A 89 5.32 -5.25 11.14
C ALA A 89 4.93 -6.60 10.49
N ASN A 90 3.62 -6.84 10.30
CA ASN A 90 3.08 -8.08 9.75
C ASN A 90 2.77 -7.99 8.26
N LEU A 91 2.95 -6.83 7.61
CA LEU A 91 2.52 -6.60 6.22
C LEU A 91 3.18 -7.58 5.23
N ILE A 92 4.50 -7.68 5.26
CA ILE A 92 5.23 -8.56 4.32
C ILE A 92 4.89 -10.04 4.59
N GLY A 93 4.86 -10.45 5.86
CA GLY A 93 4.55 -11.82 6.23
C GLY A 93 3.11 -12.21 5.87
N GLY A 94 2.15 -11.29 5.98
CA GLY A 94 0.77 -11.53 5.59
C GLY A 94 0.61 -11.66 4.07
N LEU A 95 1.33 -10.85 3.29
CA LEU A 95 1.36 -10.99 1.82
C LEU A 95 1.91 -12.37 1.42
N GLN A 96 3.06 -12.77 1.97
CA GLN A 96 3.68 -14.07 1.69
C GLN A 96 2.82 -15.27 2.12
N ALA A 97 1.98 -15.07 3.14
CA ALA A 97 1.04 -16.08 3.62
C ALA A 97 -0.31 -16.06 2.87
N ASN A 98 -0.42 -15.31 1.76
CA ASN A 98 -1.64 -15.16 0.97
C ASN A 98 -2.86 -14.68 1.78
N LYS A 99 -2.65 -13.75 2.72
CA LYS A 99 -3.76 -13.12 3.47
C LYS A 99 -4.43 -11.96 2.70
N TYR A 100 -3.71 -11.39 1.75
CA TYR A 100 -4.16 -10.32 0.85
C TYR A 100 -3.31 -10.33 -0.42
N ASP A 101 -3.83 -9.72 -1.48
CA ASP A 101 -3.23 -9.71 -2.81
C ASP A 101 -2.10 -8.68 -2.90
N VAL A 102 -2.25 -7.54 -2.23
CA VAL A 102 -1.30 -6.41 -2.25
C VAL A 102 -1.17 -5.77 -0.88
N ILE A 103 -0.07 -5.03 -0.68
CA ILE A 103 0.12 -4.14 0.46
C ILE A 103 -0.04 -2.70 -0.03
N ALA A 104 -0.88 -1.91 0.65
CA ALA A 104 -0.90 -0.45 0.53
C ALA A 104 -0.90 0.09 1.97
N SER A 105 0.28 0.51 2.42
CA SER A 105 0.50 1.09 3.75
C SER A 105 1.87 1.77 3.89
N ALA A 106 2.20 2.63 2.92
CA ALA A 106 3.45 3.37 2.78
C ALA A 106 4.68 2.52 3.10
N LEU A 107 4.68 1.29 2.59
CA LEU A 107 5.75 0.34 2.79
C LEU A 107 7.00 0.83 2.05
N TYR A 108 7.90 1.47 2.78
CA TYR A 108 9.12 2.06 2.22
C TYR A 108 9.93 1.02 1.42
N VAL A 109 10.31 1.39 0.20
CA VAL A 109 11.06 0.50 -0.71
C VAL A 109 12.49 0.37 -0.19
N THR A 110 12.93 -0.87 0.06
CA THR A 110 14.32 -1.16 0.45
C THR A 110 14.84 -2.36 -0.33
N ALA A 111 16.16 -2.42 -0.52
CA ALA A 111 16.80 -3.55 -1.19
C ALA A 111 16.56 -4.89 -0.48
N ALA A 112 16.37 -4.88 0.85
CA ALA A 112 16.04 -6.09 1.60
C ALA A 112 14.61 -6.57 1.30
N ARG A 113 13.63 -5.65 1.28
CA ARG A 113 12.23 -5.99 1.00
C ARG A 113 12.01 -6.35 -0.48
N ALA A 114 12.69 -5.67 -1.41
CA ALA A 114 12.60 -5.95 -2.84
C ALA A 114 13.12 -7.35 -3.25
N LYS A 115 13.78 -8.07 -2.34
CA LYS A 115 14.16 -9.48 -2.56
C LYS A 115 13.02 -10.46 -2.31
N VAL A 116 11.97 -10.02 -1.62
CA VAL A 116 10.91 -10.90 -1.11
C VAL A 116 9.50 -10.48 -1.52
N VAL A 117 9.34 -9.25 -2.04
CA VAL A 117 8.08 -8.73 -2.60
C VAL A 117 8.39 -7.80 -3.77
N ASP A 118 7.49 -7.74 -4.75
CA ASP A 118 7.53 -6.78 -5.85
C ASP A 118 6.96 -5.43 -5.44
N TYR A 119 7.39 -4.35 -6.09
CA TYR A 119 6.97 -2.98 -5.79
C TYR A 119 6.44 -2.25 -7.01
N ILE A 120 5.40 -1.45 -6.79
CA ILE A 120 5.00 -0.35 -7.67
C ILE A 120 5.11 0.93 -6.84
N PRO A 121 6.17 1.75 -7.00
CA PRO A 121 6.32 2.99 -6.24
C PRO A 121 5.34 4.06 -6.77
N TYR A 122 4.56 4.66 -5.88
CA TYR A 122 3.56 5.70 -6.22
C TYR A 122 3.65 6.98 -5.37
N ALA A 123 4.51 7.01 -4.35
CA ALA A 123 4.74 8.18 -3.51
C ALA A 123 6.22 8.28 -3.13
N LYS A 124 6.68 9.51 -2.84
CA LYS A 124 8.01 9.79 -2.29
C LYS A 124 7.84 10.39 -0.89
N THR A 125 8.56 9.83 0.06
CA THR A 125 8.57 10.25 1.47
C THR A 125 9.98 10.01 2.04
N GLY A 126 10.21 10.40 3.30
CA GLY A 126 11.47 10.24 4.01
C GLY A 126 11.24 10.04 5.51
N GLY A 127 12.30 9.65 6.22
CA GLY A 127 12.28 9.57 7.67
C GLY A 127 12.43 10.96 8.30
N SER A 128 11.82 11.17 9.45
CA SER A 128 11.81 12.44 10.19
C SER A 128 11.98 12.22 11.69
N LEU A 129 12.69 13.15 12.33
CA LEU A 129 12.91 13.17 13.76
C LEU A 129 11.91 14.11 14.41
N MET A 130 11.15 13.58 15.38
CA MET A 130 10.13 14.32 16.11
C MET A 130 10.43 14.28 17.61
N VAL A 131 10.35 15.44 18.27
CA VAL A 131 10.57 15.61 19.72
C VAL A 131 9.38 16.34 20.34
N ARG A 132 9.35 16.48 21.67
CA ARG A 132 8.36 17.35 22.32
C ARG A 132 8.67 18.82 22.03
N SER A 133 7.63 19.63 21.91
CA SER A 133 7.79 21.06 21.59
C SER A 133 8.52 21.84 22.68
N ASP A 134 8.35 21.42 23.94
CA ASP A 134 8.99 21.99 25.13
C ASP A 134 10.44 21.53 25.36
N ASP A 135 11.00 20.71 24.45
CA ASP A 135 12.37 20.21 24.58
C ASP A 135 13.40 21.12 23.89
N ASP A 136 14.54 21.33 24.54
CA ASP A 136 15.71 22.00 23.97
C ASP A 136 16.50 21.05 23.02
N PHE A 137 16.33 19.73 23.19
CA PHE A 137 16.92 18.74 22.31
C PHE A 137 16.27 18.80 20.91
N ALA A 138 17.06 19.07 19.88
CA ALA A 138 16.58 19.24 18.51
C ALA A 138 17.47 18.53 17.47
N PRO A 139 17.48 17.18 17.44
CA PRO A 139 18.35 16.41 16.56
C PRO A 139 17.99 16.65 15.08
N LYS A 140 19.00 16.66 14.22
CA LYS A 140 18.83 16.92 12.77
C LYS A 140 19.12 15.69 11.92
N LYS A 141 19.87 14.74 12.46
CA LYS A 141 20.31 13.53 11.76
C LYS A 141 20.45 12.34 12.73
N PRO A 142 20.48 11.10 12.24
CA PRO A 142 20.57 9.91 13.08
C PRO A 142 21.76 9.88 14.05
N GLU A 143 22.90 10.48 13.70
CA GLU A 143 24.08 10.51 14.59
C GLU A 143 23.86 11.35 15.85
N ASP A 144 22.92 12.29 15.84
CA ASP A 144 22.58 13.12 17.01
C ASP A 144 21.82 12.32 18.08
N LEU A 145 21.47 11.06 17.78
CA LEU A 145 20.64 10.19 18.62
C LEU A 145 21.47 9.27 19.54
N CYS A 146 22.80 9.32 19.48
CA CYS A 146 23.65 8.49 20.34
C CYS A 146 23.32 8.70 21.83
N GLY A 147 23.05 7.60 22.55
CA GLY A 147 22.64 7.60 23.95
C GLY A 147 21.21 8.04 24.21
N LYS A 148 20.38 8.20 23.17
CA LYS A 148 18.97 8.56 23.30
C LYS A 148 18.08 7.34 23.18
N ARG A 149 16.91 7.43 23.82
CA ARG A 149 15.80 6.48 23.64
C ARG A 149 15.01 6.90 22.43
N VAL A 150 15.09 6.12 21.35
CA VAL A 150 14.44 6.43 20.07
C VAL A 150 13.23 5.52 19.89
N ALA A 151 12.04 6.10 19.93
CA ALA A 151 10.81 5.39 19.63
C ALA A 151 10.64 5.22 18.10
N ASN A 152 10.20 4.04 17.68
CA ASN A 152 10.02 3.70 16.27
C ASN A 152 8.82 2.79 16.07
N LEU A 153 8.18 2.86 14.90
CA LEU A 153 7.20 1.87 14.47
C LEU A 153 7.91 0.53 14.21
N LYS A 154 7.42 -0.55 14.83
CA LYS A 154 7.99 -1.88 14.67
C LYS A 154 7.98 -2.30 13.20
N GLY A 155 9.13 -2.76 12.72
CA GLY A 155 9.30 -3.22 11.34
C GLY A 155 9.43 -2.11 10.30
N ALA A 156 9.48 -0.83 10.70
CA ALA A 156 9.79 0.28 9.81
C ALA A 156 11.22 0.16 9.24
N ALA A 157 11.44 0.80 8.08
CA ALA A 157 12.75 0.77 7.42
C ALA A 157 13.86 1.47 8.23
N TRP A 158 13.47 2.31 9.19
CA TRP A 158 14.33 3.12 10.04
C TRP A 158 15.03 2.33 11.15
N VAL A 159 14.42 1.25 11.64
CA VAL A 159 14.96 0.41 12.71
C VAL A 159 16.36 -0.14 12.37
N PRO A 160 16.58 -0.83 11.23
CA PRO A 160 17.92 -1.28 10.87
C PRO A 160 18.89 -0.14 10.55
N GLU A 161 18.40 1.02 10.09
CA GLU A 161 19.24 2.20 9.86
C GLU A 161 19.77 2.77 11.18
N LEU A 162 18.92 2.89 12.20
CA LEU A 162 19.32 3.30 13.55
C LEU A 162 20.34 2.33 14.15
N GLN A 163 20.14 1.02 14.01
CA GLN A 163 21.09 0.03 14.52
C GLN A 163 22.47 0.22 13.86
N LYS A 164 22.49 0.37 12.52
CA LYS A 164 23.73 0.61 11.78
C LYS A 164 24.42 1.90 12.21
N THR A 165 23.66 2.98 12.44
CA THR A 165 24.19 4.24 12.94
C THR A 165 24.74 4.09 14.36
N SER A 166 24.03 3.38 15.24
CA SER A 166 24.47 3.10 16.60
C SER A 166 25.82 2.38 16.61
N ASP A 167 25.94 1.31 15.83
CA ASP A 167 27.16 0.47 15.78
C ASP A 167 28.36 1.24 15.19
N LYS A 168 28.10 2.11 14.21
CA LYS A 168 29.16 2.83 13.48
C LYS A 168 29.60 4.13 14.16
N SER A 169 28.66 4.87 14.74
CA SER A 169 28.86 6.28 15.10
C SER A 169 28.77 6.56 16.60
N CYS A 170 28.17 5.66 17.39
CA CYS A 170 27.85 5.95 18.79
C CYS A 170 28.81 5.39 19.83
N ALA A 171 29.88 4.71 19.40
CA ALA A 171 30.94 4.17 20.27
C ALA A 171 30.37 3.49 21.54
N SER A 172 30.67 4.00 22.74
CA SER A 172 30.21 3.46 24.02
C SER A 172 28.81 3.93 24.46
N ASN A 173 28.13 4.76 23.67
CA ASN A 173 26.84 5.36 24.00
C ASN A 173 25.77 5.03 22.94
N PRO A 174 25.37 3.75 22.82
CA PRO A 174 24.50 3.28 21.74
C PRO A 174 23.12 3.94 21.77
N ILE A 175 22.44 3.90 20.62
CA ILE A 175 21.04 4.31 20.50
C ILE A 175 20.17 3.22 21.14
N ASP A 176 19.29 3.62 22.07
CA ASP A 176 18.31 2.71 22.69
C ASP A 176 17.01 2.73 21.88
N VAL A 177 16.91 1.82 20.90
CA VAL A 177 15.73 1.72 20.02
C VAL A 177 14.57 1.05 20.76
N LYS A 178 13.42 1.74 20.82
CA LYS A 178 12.16 1.24 21.37
C LYS A 178 11.14 1.07 20.24
N GLU A 179 10.80 -0.16 19.91
CA GLU A 179 9.81 -0.47 18.88
C GLU A 179 8.41 -0.56 19.48
N PHE A 180 7.44 0.06 18.82
CA PHE A 180 6.02 0.08 19.20
C PHE A 180 5.16 -0.54 18.11
N ALA A 181 3.99 -1.07 18.48
CA ALA A 181 3.12 -1.71 17.50
C ALA A 181 2.48 -0.70 16.55
N THR A 182 2.34 0.56 16.97
CA THR A 182 1.78 1.66 16.18
C THR A 182 2.59 2.95 16.34
N SER A 183 2.54 3.85 15.35
CA SER A 183 3.17 5.17 15.44
C SER A 183 2.51 6.05 16.50
N ALA A 184 1.21 5.85 16.76
CA ALA A 184 0.51 6.53 17.84
C ALA A 184 1.10 6.17 19.22
N GLU A 185 1.39 4.89 19.46
CA GLU A 185 2.07 4.45 20.69
C GLU A 185 3.48 5.05 20.82
N ALA A 186 4.24 5.10 19.73
CA ALA A 186 5.56 5.75 19.71
C ALA A 186 5.47 7.24 20.06
N ALA A 187 4.50 7.97 19.49
CA ALA A 187 4.25 9.36 19.83
C ALA A 187 3.82 9.54 21.30
N GLN A 188 3.00 8.64 21.84
CA GLN A 188 2.63 8.66 23.26
C GLN A 188 3.83 8.40 24.18
N ALA A 189 4.76 7.52 23.81
CA ALA A 189 5.99 7.31 24.56
C ALA A 189 6.85 8.58 24.61
N LEU A 190 6.89 9.36 23.52
CA LEU A 190 7.56 10.66 23.49
C LEU A 190 6.88 11.69 24.39
N LEU A 191 5.55 11.81 24.32
CA LEU A 191 4.76 12.73 25.15
C LEU A 191 4.87 12.42 26.65
N SER A 192 4.92 11.14 27.00
CA SER A 192 5.07 10.67 28.39
C SER A 192 6.51 10.65 28.89
N ARG A 193 7.48 11.10 28.07
CA ARG A 193 8.93 11.09 28.38
C ARG A 193 9.52 9.69 28.55
N GLY A 194 8.81 8.65 28.07
CA GLY A 194 9.32 7.29 27.91
C GLY A 194 10.34 7.16 26.78
N ALA A 195 10.29 8.06 25.79
CA ALA A 195 11.30 8.23 24.75
C ALA A 195 11.77 9.70 24.66
N ASP A 196 12.95 9.91 24.08
CA ASP A 196 13.56 11.22 23.90
C ASP A 196 13.24 11.80 22.51
N VAL A 197 13.02 10.92 21.52
CA VAL A 197 12.74 11.25 20.12
C VAL A 197 11.99 10.11 19.46
N VAL A 198 11.14 10.44 18.49
CA VAL A 198 10.53 9.49 17.54
C VAL A 198 11.25 9.63 16.21
N PHE A 199 11.63 8.51 15.59
CA PHE A 199 12.07 8.49 14.20
C PHE A 199 11.04 7.73 13.37
N ASP A 200 10.28 8.44 12.55
CA ASP A 200 9.18 7.87 11.77
C ASP A 200 9.08 8.53 10.39
N ASP A 201 8.24 7.99 9.52
CA ASP A 201 7.89 8.63 8.26
C ASP A 201 7.43 10.09 8.44
N ALA A 202 7.83 10.97 7.54
CA ALA A 202 7.58 12.40 7.67
C ALA A 202 6.11 12.81 7.56
N GLY A 203 5.33 12.11 6.73
CA GLY A 203 3.88 12.29 6.67
C GLY A 203 3.22 11.92 8.00
N VAL A 204 3.69 10.83 8.62
CA VAL A 204 3.20 10.33 9.92
C VAL A 204 3.57 11.27 11.04
N SER A 205 4.83 11.71 11.10
CA SER A 205 5.27 12.71 12.09
C SER A 205 4.47 14.00 11.96
N LYS A 206 4.19 14.47 10.74
CA LYS A 206 3.37 15.67 10.53
C LYS A 206 1.93 15.45 11.00
N ALA A 207 1.35 14.29 10.74
CA ALA A 207 0.04 13.93 11.25
C ALA A 207 0.02 13.90 12.79
N ALA A 208 1.07 13.37 13.42
CA ALA A 208 1.20 13.34 14.89
C ALA A 208 1.34 14.74 15.50
N VAL A 209 2.10 15.65 14.88
CA VAL A 209 2.19 17.06 15.31
C VAL A 209 0.80 17.71 15.33
N VAL A 210 0.04 17.57 14.24
CA VAL A 210 -1.32 18.11 14.14
C VAL A 210 -2.25 17.47 15.18
N ALA A 211 -2.24 16.14 15.29
CA ALA A 211 -3.10 15.40 16.22
C ALA A 211 -2.83 15.71 17.69
N THR A 212 -1.62 16.17 18.02
CA THR A 212 -1.23 16.51 19.39
C THR A 212 -1.37 18.00 19.72
N GLY A 213 -1.91 18.81 18.80
CA GLY A 213 -2.06 20.25 19.00
C GLY A 213 -0.72 20.95 19.21
N ASP A 214 0.28 20.61 18.38
CA ASP A 214 1.64 21.17 18.40
C ASP A 214 2.43 20.92 19.69
N ARG A 215 2.03 19.93 20.50
CA ARG A 215 2.83 19.47 21.66
C ARG A 215 4.09 18.70 21.24
N LEU A 216 4.15 18.30 19.97
CA LEU A 216 5.32 17.71 19.32
C LEU A 216 5.81 18.63 18.19
N LYS A 217 7.09 18.55 17.84
CA LYS A 217 7.70 19.27 16.72
C LYS A 217 8.66 18.37 15.95
N ILE A 218 8.69 18.52 14.63
CA ILE A 218 9.69 17.89 13.76
C ILE A 218 10.97 18.72 13.79
N THR A 219 12.11 18.08 13.95
CA THR A 219 13.41 18.75 14.06
C THR A 219 14.31 18.51 12.86
N SER A 220 14.19 17.39 12.15
CA SER A 220 14.97 17.14 10.93
C SER A 220 14.28 17.69 9.68
N THR A 221 15.03 17.77 8.57
CA THR A 221 14.46 17.89 7.23
C THR A 221 14.25 16.50 6.65
N GLU A 222 13.29 16.36 5.74
CA GLU A 222 13.09 15.15 4.91
C GLU A 222 14.25 14.94 3.90
#